data_AF-A0A7V9E0K4-F1
#
_entry.id   AF-A0A7V9E0K4-F1
#
_cell.length_a   1.000
_cell.length_b   1.000
_cell.length_c   1.000
_cell.angle_alpha   90.00
_cell.angle_beta   90.00
_cell.angle_gamma   90.00
#
_symmetry.space_group_name_H-M   'P 1'
#
loop_
_entity.id
_entity.type
_entity.pdbx_description
1 polymer ?
#
loop_
_entity_poly.entity_id
_entity_poly.type
_entity_poly.pdbx_seq_one_letter_code
_entity_poly.pdbx_strand_id
1 'polypeptide(L)'
;MSNVISVLTDIARREAALENSSSLKAFGVLEAVVGARVPVTLAELMLVTGMPKPSLHRTLALFEEAGLISREPTGRAYIPGLRLTRFGFEVLQHEAVAAVRRTVLRKLVADLGETCNFSILRRGELVYL
;
A
#
# COMPACT_ATOMS: atom_id res chain seq x y z
N MET A 1 15.27 30.73 7.34
CA MET A 1 13.80 30.52 7.22
C MET A 1 13.30 30.56 5.76
N SER A 2 14.12 30.20 4.75
CA SER A 2 13.72 30.30 3.33
C SER A 2 13.48 28.96 2.63
N ASN A 3 13.64 27.82 3.34
CA ASN A 3 13.67 26.50 2.71
C ASN A 3 12.36 25.71 2.80
N VAL A 4 11.45 26.07 3.72
CA VAL A 4 10.18 25.34 3.94
C VAL A 4 9.10 25.75 2.92
N ILE A 5 9.03 27.04 2.58
CA ILE A 5 8.06 27.57 1.60
C ILE A 5 8.39 27.07 0.18
N SER A 6 9.69 26.91 -0.15
CA SER A 6 10.13 26.31 -1.42
C SER A 6 9.76 24.82 -1.53
N VAL A 7 9.81 24.06 -0.42
CA VAL A 7 9.48 22.63 -0.40
C VAL A 7 7.96 22.41 -0.53
N LEU A 8 7.15 23.23 0.14
CA LEU A 8 5.68 23.15 0.05
C LEU A 8 5.16 23.53 -1.34
N THR A 9 5.82 24.50 -2.00
CA THR A 9 5.49 24.89 -3.38
C THR A 9 5.87 23.81 -4.39
N ASP A 10 6.93 23.03 -4.12
CA ASP A 10 7.40 21.94 -4.98
C ASP A 10 6.56 20.65 -4.82
N ILE A 11 6.00 20.42 -3.63
CA ILE A 11 5.06 19.32 -3.34
C ILE A 11 3.74 19.51 -4.11
N ALA A 12 3.14 20.70 -4.03
CA ALA A 12 1.89 20.99 -4.74
C ALA A 12 2.05 20.98 -6.28
N ARG A 13 3.22 21.41 -6.78
CA ARG A 13 3.56 21.35 -8.21
C ARG A 13 3.84 19.93 -8.70
N ARG A 14 4.38 19.07 -7.83
CA ARG A 14 4.46 17.62 -8.05
C ARG A 14 3.07 17.01 -8.12
N GLU A 15 2.19 17.24 -7.16
CA GLU A 15 0.83 16.66 -7.14
C GLU A 15 0.06 16.90 -8.46
N ALA A 16 0.12 18.09 -9.04
CA ALA A 16 -0.51 18.38 -10.33
C ALA A 16 0.16 17.73 -11.56
N ALA A 17 1.49 17.54 -11.54
CA ALA A 17 2.20 16.79 -12.60
C ALA A 17 1.98 15.27 -12.46
N LEU A 18 1.73 14.82 -11.22
CA LEU A 18 1.48 13.44 -10.83
C LEU A 18 0.07 12.97 -11.25
N GLU A 19 -0.91 13.88 -11.35
CA GLU A 19 -2.27 13.61 -11.85
C GLU A 19 -2.32 13.02 -13.28
N ASN A 20 -1.28 13.24 -14.11
CA ASN A 20 -1.18 12.67 -15.46
C ASN A 20 -0.10 11.60 -15.65
N SER A 21 0.62 11.22 -14.59
CA SER A 21 1.62 10.16 -14.66
C SER A 21 0.97 8.80 -14.82
N SER A 22 1.31 8.07 -15.89
CA SER A 22 0.84 6.69 -16.12
C SER A 22 1.25 5.75 -14.99
N SER A 23 2.44 5.94 -14.42
CA SER A 23 2.96 5.14 -13.30
C SER A 23 2.15 5.37 -12.02
N LEU A 24 1.73 6.60 -11.74
CA LEU A 24 0.90 6.87 -10.56
C LEU A 24 -0.55 6.47 -10.75
N LYS A 25 -1.10 6.62 -11.95
CA LYS A 25 -2.43 6.05 -12.27
C LYS A 25 -2.42 4.54 -12.06
N ALA A 26 -1.34 3.87 -12.49
CA ALA A 26 -1.16 2.44 -12.23
C ALA A 26 -1.04 2.16 -10.72
N PHE A 27 -0.27 2.93 -9.97
CA PHE A 27 -0.18 2.76 -8.51
C PHE A 27 -1.53 2.94 -7.81
N GLY A 28 -2.34 3.92 -8.24
CA GLY A 28 -3.70 4.14 -7.74
C GLY A 28 -4.64 2.95 -7.95
N VAL A 29 -4.40 2.12 -8.97
CA VAL A 29 -5.13 0.84 -9.13
C VAL A 29 -4.78 -0.13 -7.99
N LEU A 30 -3.51 -0.22 -7.58
CA LEU A 30 -3.12 -1.05 -6.43
C LEU A 30 -3.73 -0.53 -5.13
N GLU A 31 -3.74 0.79 -4.95
CA GLU A 31 -4.39 1.43 -3.79
C GLU A 31 -5.89 1.14 -3.75
N ALA A 32 -6.58 1.18 -4.90
CA ALA A 32 -8.00 0.84 -4.99
C ALA A 32 -8.26 -0.64 -4.63
N VAL A 33 -7.42 -1.57 -5.12
CA VAL A 33 -7.53 -3.00 -4.78
C VAL A 33 -7.30 -3.25 -3.29
N VAL A 34 -6.28 -2.63 -2.70
CA VAL A 34 -5.96 -2.79 -1.26
C VAL A 34 -7.01 -2.12 -0.37
N GLY A 35 -7.44 -0.92 -0.75
CA GLY A 35 -8.38 -0.10 0.02
C GLY A 35 -9.80 -0.69 0.10
N ALA A 36 -10.21 -1.45 -0.90
CA ALA A 36 -11.54 -2.05 -0.95
C ALA A 36 -11.78 -3.12 0.13
N ARG A 37 -10.73 -3.76 0.67
CA ARG A 37 -10.78 -4.83 1.71
C ARG A 37 -11.60 -6.08 1.34
N VAL A 38 -12.22 -6.10 0.17
CA VAL A 38 -12.91 -7.23 -0.45
C VAL A 38 -12.40 -7.39 -1.89
N PRO A 39 -12.57 -8.57 -2.52
CA PRO A 39 -12.24 -8.74 -3.93
C PRO A 39 -12.98 -7.72 -4.81
N VAL A 40 -12.28 -7.11 -5.77
CA VAL A 40 -12.84 -6.06 -6.65
C VAL A 40 -12.81 -6.43 -8.11
N THR A 41 -13.89 -6.16 -8.82
CA THR A 41 -14.02 -6.43 -10.25
C THR A 41 -13.40 -5.33 -11.11
N LEU A 42 -13.18 -5.62 -12.39
CA LEU A 42 -12.76 -4.61 -13.37
C LEU A 42 -13.73 -3.44 -13.44
N ALA A 43 -15.04 -3.68 -13.36
CA ALA A 43 -16.06 -2.64 -13.46
C ALA A 43 -16.01 -1.67 -12.27
N GLU A 44 -15.86 -2.19 -11.06
CA GLU A 44 -15.71 -1.37 -9.85
C GLU A 44 -14.42 -0.55 -9.89
N LEU A 45 -13.31 -1.16 -10.33
CA LEU A 45 -12.04 -0.45 -10.51
C LEU A 45 -12.14 0.65 -11.56
N MET A 46 -12.90 0.47 -12.65
CA MET A 46 -13.16 1.55 -13.60
C MET A 46 -13.89 2.73 -12.97
N LEU A 47 -14.89 2.46 -12.13
CA LEU A 47 -15.66 3.50 -11.44
C LEU A 47 -14.78 4.29 -10.46
N VAL A 48 -13.95 3.60 -9.69
CA VAL A 48 -13.11 4.23 -8.66
C VAL A 48 -11.91 4.97 -9.26
N THR A 49 -11.27 4.39 -10.28
CA THR A 49 -10.04 4.97 -10.86
C THR A 49 -10.28 5.93 -12.02
N GLY A 50 -11.48 5.94 -12.62
CA GLY A 50 -11.79 6.71 -13.82
C GLY A 50 -10.99 6.26 -15.07
N MET A 51 -10.25 5.16 -14.99
CA MET A 51 -9.40 4.70 -16.08
C MET A 51 -10.22 4.07 -17.21
N PRO A 52 -9.88 4.36 -18.49
CA PRO A 52 -10.49 3.67 -19.61
C PRO A 52 -10.26 2.16 -19.55
N LYS A 53 -11.28 1.37 -19.92
CA LYS A 53 -11.26 -0.10 -19.89
C LYS A 53 -9.99 -0.72 -20.51
N PRO A 54 -9.50 -0.30 -21.71
CA PRO A 54 -8.31 -0.91 -22.30
C PRO A 54 -7.03 -0.63 -21.50
N SER A 55 -6.91 0.55 -20.91
CA SER A 55 -5.75 0.93 -20.09
C SER A 55 -5.74 0.17 -18.77
N LEU A 56 -6.88 0.13 -18.08
CA LEU A 56 -7.01 -0.59 -16.82
C LEU A 56 -6.80 -2.11 -17.01
N HIS A 57 -7.33 -2.69 -18.08
CA HIS A 57 -7.11 -4.11 -18.38
C HIS A 57 -5.63 -4.44 -18.59
N ARG A 58 -4.88 -3.59 -19.31
CA ARG A 58 -3.43 -3.76 -19.50
C ARG A 58 -2.66 -3.60 -18.18
N THR A 59 -3.01 -2.60 -17.37
CA THR A 59 -2.40 -2.40 -16.05
C THR A 59 -2.63 -3.60 -15.13
N LEU A 60 -3.86 -4.12 -15.07
CA LEU A 60 -4.20 -5.28 -14.26
C LEU A 60 -3.48 -6.54 -14.75
N ALA A 61 -3.39 -6.76 -16.05
CA ALA A 61 -2.61 -7.88 -16.62
C ALA A 61 -1.13 -7.80 -16.22
N LEU A 62 -0.52 -6.61 -16.32
CA LEU A 62 0.87 -6.39 -15.91
C LEU A 62 1.08 -6.65 -14.41
N PHE A 63 0.16 -6.19 -13.57
CA PHE A 63 0.26 -6.41 -12.12
C PHE A 63 0.02 -7.86 -11.72
N GLU A 64 -0.88 -8.56 -12.43
CA GLU A 64 -1.12 -9.99 -12.24
C GLU A 64 0.13 -10.79 -12.61
N GLU A 65 0.74 -10.51 -13.78
CA GLU A 65 2.01 -11.10 -14.21
C GLU A 65 3.15 -10.80 -13.21
N ALA A 66 3.21 -9.57 -12.70
CA ALA A 66 4.20 -9.17 -11.70
C ALA A 66 3.91 -9.68 -10.27
N GLY A 67 2.82 -10.42 -10.05
CA GLY A 67 2.41 -10.96 -8.75
C GLY A 67 1.98 -9.91 -7.71
N LEU A 68 1.71 -8.68 -8.16
CA LEU A 68 1.24 -7.57 -7.32
C LEU A 68 -0.26 -7.68 -7.02
N ILE A 69 -1.02 -8.25 -7.94
CA ILE A 69 -2.42 -8.66 -7.73
C ILE A 69 -2.59 -10.13 -8.11
N SER A 70 -3.73 -10.71 -7.76
CA SER A 70 -4.12 -12.06 -8.17
C SER A 70 -5.63 -12.11 -8.39
N ARG A 71 -6.11 -13.12 -9.11
CA ARG A 71 -7.55 -13.40 -9.23
C ARG A 71 -8.06 -14.12 -8.01
N GLU A 72 -9.29 -13.81 -7.63
CA GLU A 72 -10.01 -14.63 -6.66
C GLU A 72 -10.27 -16.03 -7.23
N PRO A 73 -10.15 -17.12 -6.44
CA PRO A 73 -10.32 -18.50 -6.93
C PRO A 73 -11.69 -18.79 -7.56
N THR A 74 -12.74 -18.11 -7.10
CA THR A 74 -14.14 -18.36 -7.47
C THR A 74 -14.67 -17.37 -8.51
N GLY A 75 -13.88 -16.36 -8.89
CA GLY A 75 -14.41 -15.19 -9.57
C GLY A 75 -13.43 -14.51 -10.52
N ARG A 76 -13.92 -13.41 -11.11
CA ARG A 76 -13.11 -12.52 -11.96
C ARG A 76 -12.63 -11.29 -11.19
N ALA A 77 -12.84 -11.26 -9.88
CA ALA A 77 -12.39 -10.20 -9.01
C ALA A 77 -10.87 -10.31 -8.75
N TYR A 78 -10.28 -9.18 -8.40
CA TYR A 78 -8.87 -9.03 -8.09
C TYR A 78 -8.69 -8.86 -6.59
N ILE A 79 -7.63 -9.47 -6.09
CA ILE A 79 -7.16 -9.39 -4.70
C ILE A 79 -5.68 -8.99 -4.67
N PRO A 80 -5.16 -8.48 -3.55
CA PRO A 80 -3.73 -8.26 -3.39
C PRO A 80 -2.92 -9.55 -3.62
N GLY A 81 -1.86 -9.46 -4.42
CA GLY A 81 -0.96 -10.56 -4.72
C GLY A 81 0.08 -10.77 -3.62
N LEU A 82 0.80 -11.89 -3.69
CA LEU A 82 1.82 -12.24 -2.70
C LEU A 82 2.96 -11.21 -2.66
N ARG A 83 3.38 -10.69 -3.81
CA ARG A 83 4.49 -9.74 -3.89
C ARG A 83 4.13 -8.40 -3.25
N LEU A 84 2.93 -7.90 -3.52
CA LEU A 84 2.42 -6.67 -2.89
C LEU A 84 2.27 -6.84 -1.38
N THR A 85 1.78 -8.00 -0.95
CA THR A 85 1.64 -8.32 0.47
C THR A 85 3.01 -8.30 1.17
N ARG A 86 4.02 -8.98 0.60
CA ARG A 86 5.40 -8.98 1.14
C ARG A 86 5.98 -7.58 1.21
N PHE A 87 5.82 -6.78 0.15
CA PHE A 87 6.25 -5.40 0.13
C PHE A 87 5.64 -4.58 1.28
N GLY A 88 4.34 -4.74 1.54
CA GLY A 88 3.68 -4.09 2.67
C GLY A 88 4.30 -4.46 4.02
N PHE A 89 4.69 -5.72 4.22
CA PHE A 89 5.38 -6.15 5.45
C PHE A 89 6.78 -5.54 5.57
N GLU A 90 7.56 -5.54 4.50
CA GLU A 90 8.90 -4.95 4.48
C GLU A 90 8.85 -3.44 4.79
N VAL A 91 7.84 -2.73 4.28
CA VAL A 91 7.59 -1.32 4.62
C VAL A 91 7.30 -1.14 6.12
N LEU A 92 6.47 -2.01 6.72
CA LEU A 92 6.16 -1.92 8.16
C LEU A 92 7.36 -2.23 9.07
N GLN A 93 8.29 -3.05 8.59
CA GLN A 93 9.53 -3.41 9.30
C GLN A 93 10.67 -2.41 9.07
N HIS A 94 10.55 -1.54 8.06
CA HIS A 94 11.57 -0.55 7.74
C HIS A 94 11.83 0.41 8.92
N GLU A 95 13.10 0.65 9.26
CA GLU A 95 13.50 1.39 10.48
C GLU A 95 12.81 2.75 10.61
N ALA A 96 12.76 3.53 9.52
CA ALA A 96 12.12 4.85 9.53
C ALA A 96 10.62 4.79 9.87
N VAL A 97 9.93 3.72 9.48
CA VAL A 97 8.50 3.50 9.77
C VAL A 97 8.33 2.91 11.18
N ALA A 98 9.21 2.00 11.57
CA ALA A 98 9.18 1.31 12.86
C ALA A 98 9.66 2.18 14.04
N ALA A 99 10.43 3.24 13.81
CA ALA A 99 11.04 4.06 14.86
C ALA A 99 10.03 4.66 15.85
N VAL A 100 8.87 5.11 15.36
CA VAL A 100 7.78 5.63 16.21
C VAL A 100 7.25 4.53 17.11
N ARG A 101 6.94 3.36 16.53
CA ARG A 101 6.48 2.17 17.26
C ARG A 101 7.49 1.75 18.33
N ARG A 102 8.77 1.66 17.99
CA ARG A 102 9.83 1.30 18.94
C ARG A 102 9.98 2.30 20.08
N THR A 103 9.76 3.58 19.82
CA THR A 103 9.83 4.61 20.87
C THR A 103 8.70 4.45 21.88
N VAL A 104 7.48 4.19 21.39
CA VAL A 104 6.33 3.89 22.26
C VAL A 104 6.57 2.62 23.08
N LEU A 105 7.00 1.52 22.44
CA LEU A 105 7.26 0.25 23.14
C LEU A 105 8.39 0.38 24.17
N ARG A 106 9.47 1.11 23.88
CA ARG A 106 10.55 1.35 24.84
C ARG A 106 10.07 2.08 26.08
N LYS A 107 9.18 3.06 25.93
CA LYS A 107 8.58 3.75 27.07
C LYS A 107 7.75 2.77 27.91
N LEU A 108 6.92 1.95 27.27
CA LEU A 108 6.11 0.94 27.97
C LEU A 108 6.96 -0.09 28.72
N VAL A 109 8.07 -0.56 28.11
CA VAL A 109 9.04 -1.45 28.79
C VAL A 109 9.66 -0.77 30.00
N ALA A 110 10.02 0.52 29.90
CA ALA A 110 10.58 1.27 31.03
C ALA A 110 9.57 1.44 32.17
N ASP A 111 8.28 1.61 31.86
CA ASP A 111 7.22 1.77 32.83
C ASP A 111 6.82 0.45 33.51
N LEU A 112 6.82 -0.67 32.77
CA LEU A 112 6.39 -1.99 33.27
C LEU A 112 7.53 -2.86 33.82
N GLY A 113 8.77 -2.64 33.38
CA GLY A 113 9.90 -3.53 33.67
C GLY A 113 9.85 -4.88 32.94
N GLU A 114 8.92 -5.05 32.00
CA GLU A 114 8.68 -6.30 31.25
C GLU A 114 8.90 -6.12 29.75
N THR A 115 9.24 -7.21 29.04
CA THR A 115 9.41 -7.21 27.58
C THR A 115 8.08 -6.99 26.87
N CYS A 116 7.99 -5.98 26.01
CA CYS A 116 6.81 -5.70 25.19
C CYS A 116 7.08 -6.01 23.71
N ASN A 117 6.23 -6.84 23.12
CA ASN A 117 6.33 -7.30 21.73
C ASN A 117 5.14 -6.78 20.92
N PHE A 118 5.38 -6.31 19.69
CA PHE A 118 4.31 -5.91 18.78
C PHE A 118 4.24 -6.87 17.61
N SER A 119 3.11 -7.53 17.47
CA SER A 119 2.92 -8.58 16.46
C SER A 119 1.54 -8.50 15.83
N ILE A 120 1.44 -8.96 14.59
CA ILE A 120 0.16 -9.15 13.90
C ILE A 120 -0.05 -10.62 13.56
N LEU A 121 -1.29 -11.08 13.67
CA LEU A 121 -1.68 -12.43 13.27
C LEU A 121 -2.02 -12.45 11.78
N ARG A 122 -1.33 -13.30 11.01
CA ARG A 122 -1.55 -13.46 9.58
C ARG A 122 -1.67 -14.94 9.24
N ARG A 123 -2.84 -15.37 8.76
CA ARG A 123 -3.10 -16.76 8.31
C ARG A 123 -2.69 -17.82 9.36
N GLY A 124 -2.87 -17.51 10.64
CA GLY A 124 -2.48 -18.39 11.75
C GLY A 124 -1.02 -18.24 12.20
N GLU A 125 -0.21 -17.42 11.53
CA GLU A 125 1.18 -17.16 11.90
C GLU A 125 1.31 -15.80 12.60
N LEU A 126 2.09 -15.74 13.68
CA LEU A 126 2.41 -14.51 14.38
C LEU A 126 3.61 -13.84 13.70
N VAL A 127 3.42 -12.63 13.17
CA VAL A 127 4.49 -11.84 12.53
C VAL A 127 4.90 -10.73 13.47
N TYR A 128 6.18 -10.70 13.85
CA TYR A 128 6.75 -9.62 14.65
C TYR A 128 6.99 -8.38 13.79
N LEU A 129 6.64 -7.19 14.31
CA LEU A 129 6.72 -5.92 13.62
C LEU A 129 7.60 -4.92 14.35
#